data_AF-A0A7X5SCQ3-F1
#
_entry.id   AF-A0A7X5SCQ3-F1
#
_cell.length_a   1.000
_cell.length_b   1.000
_cell.length_c   1.000
_cell.angle_alpha   90.00
_cell.angle_beta   90.00
_cell.angle_gamma   90.00
#
_symmetry.space_group_name_H-M   'P 1'
#
loop_
_entity.id
_entity.type
_entity.pdbx_description
1 polymer ?
#
loop_
_entity_poly.entity_id
_entity_poly.type
_entity_poly.pdbx_seq_one_letter_code
_entity_poly.pdbx_strand_id
1 'polypeptide(L)' 'QMLAAVAQAVPMPALAVHFHDTYGQALANIAACLEQGVRVVDAAVSGAGGCPYAKGASGNVASEDVVYLLHGLGMSTGI' A
#
# COMPACT_ATOMS: atom_id res chain seq x y z
N GLN A 1 13.53 5.64 0.46
CA GLN A 1 14.77 5.13 1.09
C GLN A 1 14.65 3.66 1.48
N MET A 2 13.62 3.23 2.24
CA MET A 2 13.45 1.81 2.64
C MET A 2 13.34 0.85 1.44
N LEU A 3 12.39 1.09 0.52
CA LEU A 3 12.16 0.21 -0.64
C LEU A 3 13.43 0.05 -1.50
N ALA A 4 14.11 1.15 -1.82
CA ALA A 4 15.35 1.14 -2.59
C ALA A 4 16.46 0.33 -1.93
N ALA A 5 16.56 0.35 -0.59
CA ALA A 5 17.55 -0.46 0.13
C ALA A 5 17.22 -1.96 0.03
N VAL A 6 15.94 -2.34 0.19
CA VAL A 6 15.50 -3.74 0.04
C VAL A 6 15.71 -4.23 -1.39
N ALA A 7 15.45 -3.38 -2.38
CA ALA A 7 15.62 -3.70 -3.80
C ALA A 7 17.08 -3.98 -4.22
N GLN A 8 18.07 -3.62 -3.39
CA GLN A 8 19.47 -4.01 -3.62
C GLN A 8 19.74 -5.49 -3.30
N ALA A 9 18.90 -6.11 -2.46
CA ALA A 9 19.04 -7.50 -2.04
C ALA A 9 17.99 -8.44 -2.65
N VAL A 10 16.80 -7.92 -2.94
CA VAL A 10 15.66 -8.70 -3.47
C VAL A 10 15.13 -8.02 -4.74
N PRO A 11 14.92 -8.76 -5.85
CA PRO A 11 14.38 -8.17 -7.08
C PRO A 11 13.03 -7.50 -6.88
N MET A 12 12.82 -6.31 -7.46
CA MET A 12 11.57 -5.54 -7.35
C MET A 12 10.29 -6.35 -7.64
N PRO A 13 10.25 -7.25 -8.66
CA PRO A 13 9.04 -8.05 -8.92
C PRO A 13 8.67 -9.04 -7.80
N ALA A 14 9.58 -9.33 -6.88
CA ALA A 14 9.35 -10.18 -5.72
C ALA A 14 8.97 -9.38 -4.45
N LEU A 15 8.77 -8.06 -4.56
CA LEU A 15 8.44 -7.19 -3.45
C LEU A 15 6.97 -6.77 -3.49
N ALA A 16 6.32 -6.86 -2.34
CA ALA A 16 5.02 -6.27 -2.05
C ALA A 16 5.16 -5.21 -0.95
N VAL A 17 4.22 -4.27 -0.90
CA VAL A 17 4.12 -3.29 0.20
C VAL A 17 2.82 -3.48 0.97
N HIS A 18 2.91 -3.32 2.28
CA HIS A 18 1.80 -3.41 3.21
C HIS A 18 1.84 -2.18 4.13
N PHE A 19 0.91 -1.25 3.90
CA PHE A 19 0.84 -0.02 4.68
C PHE A 19 -0.46 0.05 5.47
N HIS A 20 -0.31 0.33 6.76
CA HIS A 20 -1.42 0.77 7.58
C HIS A 20 -1.74 2.23 7.31
N ASP A 21 -3.02 2.58 7.38
CA ASP A 21 -3.52 3.94 7.23
C ASP A 21 -3.81 4.63 8.58
N THR A 22 -3.22 4.13 9.66
CA THR A 22 -3.36 4.66 11.03
C THR A 22 -3.12 6.17 11.15
N TYR A 23 -2.30 6.74 10.26
CA TYR A 23 -1.99 8.17 10.20
C TYR A 23 -2.39 8.84 8.87
N GLY A 24 -3.24 8.19 8.08
CA GLY A 24 -3.71 8.73 6.79
C GLY A 24 -2.62 8.85 5.71
N GLN A 25 -1.57 8.03 5.80
CA GLN A 25 -0.40 8.09 4.90
C GLN A 25 -0.31 6.91 3.94
N ALA A 26 -1.19 5.91 4.02
CA ALA A 26 -1.01 4.66 3.29
C ALA A 26 -1.02 4.89 1.77
N LEU A 27 -2.01 5.63 1.24
CA LEU A 27 -2.11 5.91 -0.20
C LEU A 27 -0.92 6.71 -0.74
N ALA A 28 -0.45 7.71 0.01
CA ALA A 28 0.73 8.48 -0.37
C ALA A 28 2.00 7.60 -0.41
N ASN A 29 2.17 6.72 0.57
CA ASN A 29 3.28 5.78 0.61
C ASN A 29 3.19 4.75 -0.52
N ILE A 30 1.99 4.26 -0.84
CA ILE A 30 1.74 3.37 -1.98
C ILE A 30 2.12 4.07 -3.28
N ALA A 31 1.64 5.29 -3.52
CA ALA A 31 1.97 6.07 -4.71
C ALA A 31 3.50 6.22 -4.89
N ALA A 32 4.21 6.57 -3.82
CA ALA A 32 5.67 6.69 -3.84
C ALA A 32 6.39 5.35 -4.12
N CYS A 33 5.82 4.21 -3.73
CA CYS A 33 6.36 2.88 -4.04
C CYS A 33 6.04 2.43 -5.46
N LEU A 34 4.88 2.80 -6.01
CA LEU A 34 4.50 2.53 -7.39
C LEU A 34 5.45 3.22 -8.37
N GLU A 35 5.82 4.47 -8.10
CA GLU A 35 6.83 5.24 -8.88
C GLU A 35 8.20 4.56 -8.88
N GLN A 36 8.56 3.85 -7.81
CA GLN A 36 9.79 3.08 -7.69
C GLN A 36 9.73 1.68 -8.33
N GLY A 37 8.55 1.24 -8.78
CA GLY A 37 8.40 -0.01 -9.53
C GLY A 37 7.69 -1.15 -8.80
N VAL A 38 7.21 -0.97 -7.56
CA VAL A 38 6.39 -1.98 -6.87
C VAL A 38 5.09 -2.21 -7.63
N ARG A 39 4.63 -3.47 -7.71
CA ARG A 39 3.38 -3.84 -8.41
C ARG A 39 2.44 -4.73 -7.59
N VAL A 40 2.77 -5.01 -6.33
CA VAL A 40 1.91 -5.77 -5.41
C VAL A 40 1.69 -4.93 -4.16
N VAL A 41 0.43 -4.70 -3.81
CA VAL A 41 0.00 -3.89 -2.66
C VAL A 41 -1.01 -4.70 -1.86
N ASP A 42 -0.73 -4.88 -0.57
CA ASP A 42 -1.66 -5.51 0.36
C ASP A 42 -2.63 -4.46 0.92
N ALA A 43 -3.90 -4.81 0.99
CA ALA A 43 -4.97 -3.98 1.54
C ALA A 43 -6.04 -4.87 2.21
N ALA A 44 -6.98 -4.26 2.94
CA ALA A 44 -8.12 -4.98 3.53
C ALA A 44 -9.44 -4.37 3.08
N VAL A 45 -10.45 -5.21 2.80
CA VAL A 45 -11.79 -4.73 2.41
C VAL A 45 -12.34 -3.79 3.48
N SER A 46 -12.80 -2.61 3.05
CA SER A 46 -13.34 -1.56 3.91
C SER A 46 -12.40 -1.13 5.05
N GLY A 47 -11.08 -1.29 4.86
CA GLY A 47 -10.07 -0.96 5.86
C GLY A 47 -10.08 -1.90 7.07
N ALA A 48 -10.65 -3.11 6.93
CA ALA A 48 -10.85 -4.05 8.03
C ALA A 48 -9.56 -4.35 8.79
N GLY A 49 -9.69 -4.41 10.11
CA GLY A 49 -8.58 -4.52 11.05
C GLY A 49 -8.43 -3.26 11.89
N GLY A 50 -7.37 -3.21 12.69
CA GLY A 50 -7.10 -2.09 13.58
C GLY A 50 -5.68 -2.17 14.11
N CYS A 51 -5.17 -1.06 14.65
CA CYS A 51 -3.86 -1.04 15.27
C CYS A 51 -3.99 -1.30 16.79
N PRO A 52 -3.40 -2.38 17.34
CA PRO A 52 -3.45 -2.63 18.78
C PRO A 52 -2.73 -1.54 19.61
N TYR A 53 -1.85 -0.77 18.96
CA TYR A 53 -1.08 0.32 19.57
C TYR A 53 -1.75 1.69 19.45
N ALA A 54 -2.79 1.83 18.62
CA ALA A 54 -3.52 3.08 18.42
C ALA A 54 -5.04 2.81 18.52
N LYS A 55 -5.57 2.85 19.74
CA LYS A 55 -6.99 2.56 20.01
C LYS A 55 -7.91 3.44 19.17
N GLY A 56 -8.77 2.79 18.37
CA GLY A 56 -9.78 3.45 17.54
C GLY A 56 -9.26 4.04 16.23
N ALA A 57 -7.95 3.95 15.95
CA ALA A 57 -7.41 4.35 14.67
C ALA A 57 -7.61 3.27 13.60
N SER A 58 -7.68 3.70 12.34
CA SER A 58 -7.66 2.83 11.17
C SER A 58 -6.43 1.90 11.20
N GLY A 59 -6.63 0.64 10.80
CA GLY A 59 -5.57 -0.35 10.65
C GLY A 59 -5.03 -0.33 9.23
N ASN A 60 -5.48 -1.31 8.45
CA ASN A 60 -5.11 -1.44 7.04
C ASN A 60 -5.68 -0.30 6.19
N VAL A 61 -5.03 -0.04 5.06
CA VAL A 61 -5.64 0.73 3.98
C VAL A 61 -6.83 -0.03 3.37
N ALA A 62 -7.89 0.70 3.01
CA ALA A 62 -9.06 0.12 2.35
C ALA A 62 -8.71 -0.32 0.92
N SER A 63 -9.14 -1.53 0.54
CA SER A 63 -8.89 -2.06 -0.81
C SER A 63 -9.53 -1.20 -1.89
N GLU A 64 -10.71 -0.68 -1.60
CA GLU A 64 -11.51 0.21 -2.44
C GLU A 64 -10.74 1.50 -2.77
N ASP A 65 -10.08 2.09 -1.77
CA ASP A 65 -9.30 3.32 -1.94
C ASP A 65 -8.03 3.07 -2.75
N VAL A 66 -7.38 1.91 -2.56
CA VAL A 66 -6.22 1.51 -3.37
C VAL A 66 -6.64 1.29 -4.83
N VAL A 67 -7.74 0.59 -5.08
CA VAL A 67 -8.26 0.38 -6.44
C VAL A 67 -8.60 1.72 -7.09
N TYR A 68 -9.26 2.62 -6.36
CA TYR A 68 -9.58 3.96 -6.85
C TYR A 68 -8.32 4.74 -7.25
N LEU A 69 -7.28 4.73 -6.40
CA LEU A 69 -5.99 5.34 -6.71
C LEU A 69 -5.37 4.73 -7.98
N LEU A 70 -5.29 3.39 -8.06
CA LEU A 70 -4.66 2.69 -9.17
C LEU A 70 -5.37 2.96 -10.50
N HIS A 71 -6.70 2.91 -10.52
CA HIS A 71 -7.51 3.26 -11.69
C HIS A 71 -7.34 4.73 -12.08
N GLY A 72 -7.30 5.64 -11.11
CA GLY A 72 -7.02 7.07 -11.34
C GLY A 72 -5.64 7.34 -11.96
N LEU A 73 -4.67 6.47 -11.69
CA LEU A 73 -3.34 6.49 -12.30
C LEU A 73 -3.27 5.71 -13.63
N GLY A 74 -4.39 5.18 -14.12
CA GLY A 74 -4.46 4.40 -15.37
C GLY A 74 -3.89 2.99 -15.26
N MET A 75 -3.73 2.44 -14.05
CA MET A 75 -3.25 1.07 -13.83
C MET A 75 -4.41 0.08 -13.81
N SER A 76 -4.21 -1.07 -14.45
CA SER A 76 -5.19 -2.17 -14.41
C SER A 76 -4.98 -3.05 -13.20
N THR A 77 -6.07 -3.39 -12.51
CA THR A 77 -6.07 -4.26 -11.32
C THR A 77 -6.81 -5.57 -11.55
N GLY A 78 -7.73 -5.62 -12.52
CA GLY A 78 -8.64 -6.77 -12.74
C GLY A 78 -9.79 -6.86 -11.72
N ILE A 79 -9.92 -5.87 -10.83
CA ILE A 79 -11.07 -5.65 -9.94
C ILE A 79 -12.04 -4.69 -10.62
#